data_AF-A0AAV7TAS8-F1
#
_entry.id   AF-A0AAV7TAS8-F1
#
_cell.length_a   1.000
_cell.length_b   1.000
_cell.length_c   1.000
_cell.angle_alpha   90.00
_cell.angle_beta   90.00
_cell.angle_gamma   90.00
#
_symmetry.space_group_name_H-M   'P 1'
#
loop_
_entity.id
_entity.type
_entity.pdbx_description
1 polymer ?
#
loop_
_entity_poly.entity_id
_entity_poly.type
_entity_poly.pdbx_seq_one_letter_code
_entity_poly.pdbx_strand_id
1 'polypeptide(L)'
;MASPEQETTIECILQEITAVGRRLEGISSAISFLTAEMKSMSLDIANSQSHVLRLEQRVKIIEDHLNTGQDRDQELLYLRSKRVDLEDRSRRDNVRFIRFPDQVEGADTQAFQQKVLPA
;
A
#
# COMPACT_ATOMS: atom_id res chain seq x y z
N MET A 1 75.19 -27.88 -34.61
CA MET A 1 75.01 -26.57 -33.96
C MET A 1 73.92 -25.85 -34.74
N ALA A 2 72.86 -25.38 -34.09
CA ALA A 2 71.75 -24.72 -34.78
C ALA A 2 72.25 -23.45 -35.49
N SER A 3 71.65 -23.10 -36.62
CA SER A 3 71.93 -21.83 -37.31
C SER A 3 71.48 -20.67 -36.42
N PRO A 4 72.22 -19.55 -36.34
CA PRO A 4 71.83 -18.37 -35.55
C PRO A 4 70.43 -17.84 -35.92
N GLU A 5 69.98 -18.05 -37.16
CA GLU A 5 68.62 -17.68 -37.60
C GLU A 5 67.52 -18.52 -36.92
N GLN A 6 67.78 -19.81 -36.66
CA GLN A 6 66.84 -20.69 -35.95
C GLN A 6 66.72 -20.29 -34.48
N GLU A 7 67.81 -19.84 -33.86
CA GLU A 7 67.85 -19.37 -32.48
C GLU A 7 67.01 -18.10 -32.31
N THR A 8 67.16 -17.13 -33.21
CA THR A 8 66.34 -15.90 -33.22
C THR A 8 64.85 -16.16 -33.46
N THR A 9 64.52 -17.16 -34.27
CA THR A 9 63.11 -17.50 -34.57
C THR A 9 62.43 -18.12 -33.35
N ILE A 10 63.14 -19.00 -32.63
CA ILE A 10 62.64 -19.62 -31.39
C ILE A 10 62.43 -18.55 -30.31
N GLU A 11 63.35 -17.61 -30.17
CA GLU A 11 63.27 -16.53 -29.19
C GLU A 11 62.03 -15.63 -29.42
N CYS A 12 61.74 -15.31 -30.69
CA CYS A 12 60.55 -14.54 -31.08
C CYS A 12 59.25 -15.27 -30.74
N ILE A 13 59.17 -16.58 -31.03
CA ILE A 13 58.00 -17.42 -30.71
C ILE A 13 57.78 -17.48 -29.19
N LEU A 14 58.84 -17.65 -28.40
CA LEU A 14 58.75 -17.65 -26.94
C LEU A 14 58.22 -16.31 -26.41
N GLN A 15 58.63 -15.20 -27.00
CA GLN A 15 58.15 -13.87 -26.65
C GLN A 15 56.64 -13.72 -26.91
N GLU A 16 56.16 -14.19 -28.07
CA GLU A 16 54.74 -14.18 -28.41
C GLU A 16 53.92 -15.09 -27.50
N ILE A 17 54.39 -16.31 -27.21
CA ILE A 17 53.73 -17.23 -26.25
C ILE A 17 53.60 -16.56 -24.88
N THR A 18 54.65 -15.89 -24.43
CA THR A 18 54.63 -15.17 -23.14
C THR A 18 53.63 -14.00 -23.17
N ALA A 19 53.55 -13.27 -24.28
CA ALA A 19 52.59 -12.18 -24.45
C ALA A 19 51.13 -12.68 -24.47
N VAL A 20 50.88 -13.80 -25.15
CA VAL A 20 49.56 -14.47 -25.16
C VAL A 20 49.19 -14.96 -23.76
N GLY A 21 50.14 -15.55 -23.02
CA GLY A 21 49.93 -15.98 -21.63
C GLY A 21 49.46 -14.85 -20.73
N ARG A 22 50.13 -13.68 -20.78
CA ARG A 22 49.72 -12.49 -20.01
C ARG A 22 48.33 -11.99 -20.38
N ARG A 23 47.99 -12.02 -21.69
CA ARG A 23 46.64 -11.62 -22.15
C ARG A 23 45.57 -12.57 -21.63
N LEU A 24 45.83 -13.88 -21.62
CA LEU A 24 44.93 -14.89 -21.08
C LEU A 24 44.72 -14.72 -19.56
N GLU A 25 45.77 -14.41 -18.81
CA GLU A 25 45.65 -14.08 -17.38
C GLU A 25 44.78 -12.83 -17.16
N GLY A 26 44.98 -11.78 -17.95
CA GLY A 26 44.15 -10.58 -17.90
C GLY A 26 42.67 -10.87 -18.19
N ILE A 27 42.39 -11.69 -19.21
CA ILE A 27 41.03 -12.13 -19.54
C ILE A 27 40.43 -12.95 -18.39
N SER A 28 41.19 -13.88 -17.81
CA SER A 28 40.74 -14.72 -16.69
C SER A 28 40.38 -13.89 -15.46
N SER A 29 41.17 -12.86 -15.16
CA SER A 29 40.88 -11.90 -14.09
C SER A 29 39.60 -11.12 -14.36
N ALA A 30 39.44 -10.59 -15.58
CA ALA A 30 38.23 -9.85 -15.97
C ALA A 30 36.97 -10.72 -15.89
N ILE A 31 37.04 -11.98 -16.33
CA ILE A 31 35.93 -12.93 -16.23
C ILE A 31 35.57 -13.21 -14.77
N SER A 32 36.58 -13.37 -13.91
CA SER A 32 36.37 -13.61 -12.48
C SER A 32 35.69 -12.42 -11.81
N PHE A 33 36.11 -11.20 -12.14
CA PHE A 33 35.48 -9.96 -11.69
C PHE A 33 34.01 -9.86 -12.15
N LEU A 34 33.75 -10.05 -13.44
CA LEU A 34 32.39 -10.03 -13.98
C LEU A 34 31.49 -11.09 -13.35
N THR A 35 32.03 -12.28 -13.06
CA THR A 35 31.30 -13.36 -12.39
C THR A 35 30.91 -12.96 -10.96
N ALA A 36 31.79 -12.25 -10.24
CA ALA A 36 31.50 -11.75 -8.91
C ALA A 36 30.41 -10.67 -8.94
N GLU A 37 30.52 -9.71 -9.84
CA GLU A 37 29.52 -8.65 -10.03
C GLU A 37 28.16 -9.22 -10.42
N MET A 38 28.11 -10.20 -11.34
CA MET A 38 26.86 -10.87 -11.71
C MET A 38 26.19 -11.58 -10.54
N LYS A 39 26.97 -12.19 -9.64
CA LYS A 39 26.45 -12.80 -8.41
C LYS A 39 25.87 -11.75 -7.47
N SER A 40 26.55 -10.61 -7.32
CA SER A 40 26.05 -9.50 -6.50
C SER A 40 24.74 -8.95 -7.06
N MET A 41 24.67 -8.65 -8.36
CA MET A 41 23.44 -8.18 -9.01
C MET A 41 22.30 -9.19 -8.87
N SER A 42 22.57 -10.50 -8.97
CA SER A 42 21.55 -11.53 -8.80
C SER A 42 20.96 -11.51 -7.39
N LEU A 43 21.79 -11.27 -6.37
CA LEU A 43 21.35 -11.13 -4.99
C LEU A 43 20.49 -9.86 -4.80
N ASP A 44 20.91 -8.74 -5.36
CA ASP A 44 20.17 -7.47 -5.27
C ASP A 44 18.81 -7.55 -5.97
N ILE A 45 18.74 -8.25 -7.10
CA ILE A 45 17.47 -8.52 -7.80
C ILE A 45 16.55 -9.38 -6.93
N ALA A 46 17.07 -10.45 -6.33
CA ALA A 46 16.28 -11.32 -5.45
C ALA A 46 15.73 -10.55 -4.24
N ASN A 47 16.56 -9.71 -3.63
CA ASN A 47 16.15 -8.83 -2.53
C ASN A 47 15.07 -7.84 -2.98
N SER A 48 15.26 -7.18 -4.11
CA SER A 48 14.30 -6.23 -4.68
C SER A 48 12.96 -6.89 -4.99
N GLN A 49 12.96 -8.09 -5.56
CA GLN A 49 11.74 -8.88 -5.78
C GLN A 49 11.01 -9.19 -4.48
N SER A 50 11.74 -9.60 -3.43
CA SER A 50 11.14 -9.82 -2.10
C SER A 50 10.49 -8.55 -1.53
N HIS A 51 11.16 -7.40 -1.70
CA HIS A 51 10.64 -6.11 -1.28
C HIS A 51 9.37 -5.72 -2.04
N VAL A 52 9.35 -5.91 -3.36
CA VAL A 52 8.17 -5.64 -4.19
C VAL A 52 6.98 -6.50 -3.76
N LEU A 53 7.16 -7.82 -3.59
CA LEU A 53 6.09 -8.71 -3.13
C LEU A 53 5.52 -8.29 -1.77
N ARG A 54 6.37 -7.84 -0.85
CA ARG A 54 5.92 -7.33 0.46
C ARG A 54 5.14 -6.03 0.33
N LEU A 55 5.55 -5.14 -0.57
CA LEU A 55 4.83 -3.89 -0.83
C LEU A 55 3.46 -4.17 -1.46
N GLU A 56 3.39 -5.06 -2.45
CA GLU A 56 2.13 -5.49 -3.07
C GLU A 56 1.15 -6.06 -2.05
N GLN A 57 1.63 -6.93 -1.15
CA GLN A 57 0.80 -7.45 -0.05
C GLN A 57 0.28 -6.35 0.87
N ARG A 58 1.11 -5.37 1.21
CA ARG A 58 0.70 -4.23 2.05
C ARG A 58 -0.32 -3.34 1.35
N VAL A 59 -0.13 -3.07 0.07
CA VAL A 59 -1.07 -2.28 -0.74
C VAL A 59 -2.43 -2.98 -0.78
N LYS A 60 -2.44 -4.28 -1.07
CA LYS A 60 -3.67 -5.09 -1.07
C LYS A 60 -4.44 -4.99 0.26
N ILE A 61 -3.74 -5.16 1.38
CA ILE A 61 -4.37 -5.04 2.71
C ILE A 61 -4.97 -3.64 2.92
N ILE A 62 -4.26 -2.59 2.51
CA ILE A 62 -4.75 -1.20 2.62
C ILE A 62 -5.99 -1.00 1.75
N GLU A 63 -5.99 -1.50 0.52
CA GLU A 63 -7.13 -1.43 -0.40
C GLU A 63 -8.36 -2.15 0.17
N ASP A 64 -8.18 -3.36 0.71
CA ASP A 64 -9.26 -4.11 1.37
C ASP A 64 -9.85 -3.33 2.57
N HIS A 65 -9.00 -2.68 3.37
CA HIS A 65 -9.44 -1.82 4.48
C HIS A 65 -10.17 -0.56 4.02
N LEU A 66 -9.73 0.07 2.94
CA LEU A 66 -10.40 1.25 2.38
C LEU A 66 -11.78 0.91 1.84
N ASN A 67 -11.91 -0.19 1.09
CA ASN A 67 -13.18 -0.65 0.54
C ASN A 67 -14.18 -0.96 1.66
N THR A 68 -13.75 -1.71 2.68
CA THR A 68 -14.60 -2.02 3.85
C THR A 68 -14.96 -0.77 4.68
N GLY A 69 -14.09 0.24 4.72
CA GLY A 69 -14.38 1.53 5.34
C GLY A 69 -15.46 2.31 4.58
N GLN A 70 -15.37 2.36 3.26
CA GLN A 70 -16.35 3.05 2.42
C GLN A 70 -17.75 2.43 2.53
N ASP A 71 -17.85 1.11 2.57
CA ASP A 71 -19.13 0.41 2.76
C ASP A 71 -19.78 0.77 4.10
N ARG A 72 -18.97 0.86 5.16
CA ARG A 72 -19.44 1.27 6.50
C ARG A 72 -19.91 2.71 6.54
N ASP A 73 -19.24 3.62 5.85
CA ASP A 73 -19.66 5.02 5.79
C ASP A 73 -21.00 5.18 5.07
N GLN A 74 -21.21 4.41 3.99
CA GLN A 74 -22.52 4.37 3.31
C GLN A 74 -23.61 3.79 4.20
N GLU A 75 -23.32 2.70 4.93
CA GLU A 75 -24.25 2.11 5.88
C GLU A 75 -24.61 3.10 7.01
N LEU A 76 -23.62 3.81 7.56
CA LEU A 76 -23.84 4.84 8.58
C LEU A 76 -24.71 5.99 8.08
N LEU A 77 -24.49 6.46 6.84
CA LEU A 77 -25.34 7.49 6.23
C LEU A 77 -26.78 7.00 6.07
N TYR A 78 -26.97 5.78 5.57
CA TYR A 78 -28.29 5.17 5.44
C TYR A 78 -28.98 5.02 6.79
N LEU A 79 -28.30 4.48 7.80
CA LEU A 79 -28.85 4.28 9.15
C LEU A 79 -29.19 5.61 9.83
N ARG A 80 -28.37 6.65 9.65
CA ARG A 80 -28.67 8.00 10.15
C ARG A 80 -29.93 8.57 9.51
N SER A 81 -30.03 8.49 8.18
CA SER A 81 -31.21 8.94 7.45
C SER A 81 -32.46 8.21 7.91
N LYS A 82 -32.39 6.88 7.99
CA LYS A 82 -33.49 6.02 8.46
C LYS A 82 -33.89 6.34 9.90
N ARG A 83 -32.94 6.64 10.78
CA ARG A 83 -33.23 7.03 12.17
C ARG A 83 -34.06 8.31 12.20
N VAL A 84 -33.65 9.34 11.46
CA VAL A 84 -34.39 10.61 11.37
C VAL A 84 -35.80 10.36 10.85
N ASP A 85 -35.92 9.59 9.77
CA ASP A 85 -37.21 9.25 9.16
C ASP A 85 -38.15 8.54 10.15
N LEU A 86 -37.62 7.63 10.96
CA LEU A 86 -38.38 6.93 12.01
C LEU A 86 -38.75 7.85 13.17
N GLU A 87 -37.86 8.74 13.59
CA GLU A 87 -38.12 9.73 14.64
C GLU A 87 -39.23 10.71 14.22
N ASP A 88 -39.18 11.20 12.98
CA ASP A 88 -40.18 12.09 12.41
C ASP A 88 -41.54 11.40 12.27
N ARG A 89 -41.57 10.14 11.83
CA ARG A 89 -42.80 9.33 11.80
C ARG A 89 -43.36 9.10 13.20
N SER A 90 -42.51 8.79 14.17
CA SER A 90 -42.93 8.55 15.55
C SER A 90 -43.46 9.81 16.24
N ARG A 91 -42.96 10.99 15.87
CA ARG A 91 -43.37 12.28 16.44
C ARG A 91 -44.38 13.04 15.59
N ARG A 92 -44.84 12.47 14.48
CA ARG A 92 -45.68 13.14 13.49
C ARG A 92 -46.91 13.81 14.10
N ASP A 93 -47.54 13.12 15.05
CA ASP A 93 -48.79 13.58 15.67
C ASP A 93 -48.55 14.23 17.04
N ASN A 94 -47.29 14.40 17.45
CA ASN A 94 -46.95 15.02 18.72
C ASN A 94 -46.96 16.55 18.57
N VAL A 95 -47.71 17.21 19.45
CA VAL A 95 -47.69 18.67 19.57
C VAL A 95 -46.82 19.07 20.76
N ARG A 96 -45.97 20.09 20.58
CA ARG A 96 -45.11 20.61 21.64
C ARG A 96 -45.68 21.93 22.18
N PHE A 97 -46.13 21.92 23.43
CA PHE A 97 -46.52 23.13 24.14
C PHE A 97 -45.26 23.81 24.71
N ILE A 98 -45.00 25.04 24.28
CA ILE A 98 -43.82 25.82 24.70
C ILE A 98 -44.31 27.14 25.29
N ARG A 99 -43.60 27.68 26.28
CA ARG A 99 -43.90 28.95 26.98
C ARG A 99 -45.14 28.92 27.89
N PHE A 100 -45.56 27.74 28.32
CA PHE A 100 -46.47 27.62 29.45
C PHE A 100 -45.66 27.65 30.75
N PRO A 101 -46.11 28.39 31.78
CA PRO A 101 -45.52 28.28 33.12
C PRO A 101 -45.65 26.85 33.64
N ASP A 102 -44.69 26.39 34.42
CA ASP A 102 -44.73 25.05 35.00
C ASP A 102 -45.99 24.87 35.88
N GLN A 103 -46.59 23.68 35.84
CA GLN A 103 -47.77 23.28 36.64
C GLN A 103 -49.08 24.05 36.32
N VAL A 104 -49.12 24.85 35.25
CA VAL A 104 -50.34 25.58 34.86
C VAL A 104 -51.48 24.63 34.45
N GLU A 105 -51.14 23.41 34.02
CA GLU A 105 -52.06 22.34 33.68
C GLU A 105 -52.79 21.74 34.91
N GLY A 106 -52.28 21.95 36.13
CA GLY A 106 -52.82 21.36 37.34
C GLY A 106 -52.77 19.82 37.34
N ALA A 107 -53.75 19.17 37.97
CA ALA A 107 -53.81 17.72 38.08
C ALA A 107 -54.36 17.01 36.82
N ASP A 108 -54.99 17.76 35.89
CA ASP A 108 -55.64 17.21 34.69
C ASP A 108 -55.17 17.95 33.43
N THR A 109 -54.16 17.37 32.78
CA THR A 109 -53.58 17.89 31.54
C THR A 109 -54.56 17.86 30.37
N GLN A 110 -55.51 16.92 30.33
CA GLN A 110 -56.45 16.78 29.23
C GLN A 110 -57.51 17.90 29.26
N ALA A 111 -58.05 18.18 30.45
CA ALA A 111 -58.98 19.29 30.65
C ALA A 111 -58.32 20.64 30.33
N PHE A 112 -57.05 20.82 30.70
CA PHE A 112 -56.28 22.00 30.35
C PHE A 112 -56.13 22.16 28.82
N GLN A 113 -55.77 21.09 28.10
CA GLN A 113 -55.63 21.12 26.65
C GLN A 113 -56.94 21.50 25.94
N GLN A 114 -58.08 20.94 26.37
CA GLN A 114 -59.40 21.24 25.80
C GLN A 114 -59.81 22.71 25.99
N LYS A 115 -59.35 23.36 27.06
CA LYS A 115 -59.64 24.77 27.34
C LYS A 115 -58.76 25.73 26.54
N VAL A 116 -57.52 25.32 26.24
CA VAL A 116 -56.50 26.18 25.62
C VAL A 116 -56.48 26.07 24.10
N LEU A 117 -56.83 24.91 23.54
CA LEU A 117 -56.88 24.70 22.10
C LEU A 117 -58.16 25.29 21.51
N PRO A 118 -58.11 26.00 20.37
CA PRO A 118 -59.31 26.41 19.63
C PRO A 118 -60.09 25.19 19.16
N ALA A 119 -61.43 25.31 19.17
CA ALA A 119 -62.34 24.30 18.62
C ALA A 119 -62.28 24.23 17.08
#